data_AF-A0A3L7X2Z9-F1
#
_entry.id   AF-A0A3L7X2Z9-F1
#
_cell.length_a   1.000
_cell.length_b   1.000
_cell.length_c   1.000
_cell.angle_alpha   90.00
_cell.angle_beta   90.00
_cell.angle_gamma   90.00
#
_symmetry.space_group_name_H-M   'P 1'
#
loop_
_entity.id
_entity.type
_entity.pdbx_description
1 polymer ?
#
loop_
_entity_poly.entity_id
_entity_poly.type
_entity_poly.pdbx_seq_one_letter_code
_entity_poly.pdbx_strand_id
1 'polypeptide(L)'
;MHINLEFRGRWNDIFLNLLLIGILSTITLGLYTPWGYARWKRMIATNTYFDNRPLQFDGSGGQAFVEFLIIGALSLITLGLYTILGFAGVRLLRWETAHTILPTGQRLEYRGGAIDLFFENFVLALFSALTLGIYFFWGYTRLRRHIITNTTLDGEPLGFTGSGVQFLVVALLNGLLSAITLGFYAILGFASVRQLRWEIENTLVPMPQRSRAPMPVISPPLSALSGGIPDLEKRVRPTGQVYSAAEPSDER
;
A
#
# COMPACT_ATOMS: atom_id res chain seq x y z
N MET A 1 15.49 4.56 -3.77
CA MET A 1 15.02 4.69 -2.38
C MET A 1 13.55 4.31 -2.35
N HIS A 2 13.18 3.36 -1.50
CA HIS A 2 11.81 2.87 -1.37
C HIS A 2 11.32 3.17 0.05
N ILE A 3 10.03 3.45 0.21
CA ILE A 3 9.38 3.57 1.52
C ILE A 3 8.42 2.38 1.69
N ASN A 4 8.39 1.80 2.89
CA ASN A 4 7.38 0.82 3.27
C ASN A 4 6.01 1.50 3.44
N LEU A 5 4.94 0.79 3.08
CA LEU A 5 3.60 1.21 3.46
C LEU A 5 3.32 0.82 4.92
N GLU A 6 2.64 1.68 5.66
CA GLU A 6 2.23 1.39 7.03
C GLU A 6 0.73 1.12 7.08
N PHE A 7 0.31 0.01 7.71
CA PHE A 7 -1.11 -0.25 7.95
C PHE A 7 -1.52 0.17 9.36
N ARG A 8 -2.50 1.08 9.46
CA ARG A 8 -3.04 1.61 10.73
C ARG A 8 -4.51 1.24 10.95
N GLY A 9 -4.99 0.16 10.34
CA GLY A 9 -6.36 -0.32 10.51
C GLY A 9 -6.61 -0.93 11.89
N ARG A 10 -7.74 -0.58 12.51
CA ARG A 10 -8.21 -1.19 13.77
C ARG A 10 -9.05 -2.42 13.49
N TRP A 11 -9.04 -3.37 14.43
CA TRP A 11 -9.83 -4.60 14.31
C TRP A 11 -11.34 -4.33 14.28
N ASN A 12 -11.84 -3.38 15.09
CA ASN A 12 -13.27 -3.00 15.08
C ASN A 12 -13.74 -2.55 13.70
N ASP A 13 -12.97 -1.69 13.05
CA ASP A 13 -13.36 -1.16 11.74
C ASP A 13 -13.38 -2.28 10.71
N ILE A 14 -12.43 -3.22 10.79
CA ILE A 14 -12.35 -4.37 9.87
C ILE A 14 -13.51 -5.32 10.12
N PHE A 15 -13.76 -5.64 11.38
CA PHE A 15 -14.85 -6.51 11.81
C PHE A 15 -16.21 -5.98 11.38
N LEU A 16 -16.53 -4.72 11.72
CA LEU A 16 -17.81 -4.11 11.37
C LEU A 16 -18.00 -4.02 9.86
N ASN A 17 -16.93 -3.72 9.12
CA ASN A 17 -16.99 -3.68 7.67
C ASN A 17 -17.21 -5.07 7.06
N LEU A 18 -16.50 -6.10 7.53
CA LEU A 18 -16.69 -7.48 7.07
C LEU A 18 -18.08 -8.01 7.43
N LEU A 19 -18.57 -7.71 8.63
CA LEU A 19 -19.90 -8.08 9.10
C LEU A 19 -20.99 -7.44 8.23
N LEU A 20 -20.86 -6.15 7.92
CA LEU A 20 -21.78 -5.46 7.01
C LEU A 20 -21.75 -6.09 5.61
N ILE A 21 -20.56 -6.31 5.05
CA ILE A 21 -20.40 -6.91 3.72
C ILE A 21 -21.01 -8.32 3.71
N GLY A 22 -20.76 -9.13 4.76
CA GLY A 22 -21.29 -10.48 4.90
C GLY A 22 -22.81 -10.50 4.99
N ILE A 23 -23.40 -9.74 5.91
CA ILE A 23 -24.86 -9.67 6.10
C ILE A 23 -25.53 -9.20 4.81
N LEU A 24 -25.04 -8.11 4.22
CA LEU A 24 -25.67 -7.51 3.06
C LEU A 24 -25.51 -8.38 1.81
N SER A 25 -24.36 -9.08 1.66
CA SER A 25 -24.19 -10.06 0.60
C SER A 25 -25.11 -11.26 0.78
N THR A 26 -25.30 -11.77 2.00
CA THR A 26 -26.23 -12.89 2.26
C THR A 26 -27.67 -12.50 1.97
N ILE A 27 -28.14 -11.34 2.46
CA ILE A 27 -29.51 -10.87 2.24
C ILE A 27 -29.78 -10.61 0.75
N THR A 28 -28.79 -10.12 0.02
CA THR A 28 -28.92 -9.82 -1.41
C THR A 28 -28.53 -10.98 -2.33
N LEU A 29 -28.34 -12.20 -1.79
CA LEU A 29 -27.92 -13.39 -2.53
C LEU A 29 -26.66 -13.16 -3.38
N GLY A 30 -25.70 -12.43 -2.84
CA GLY A 30 -24.42 -12.11 -3.46
C GLY A 30 -24.44 -10.88 -4.36
N LEU A 31 -25.60 -10.25 -4.61
CA LEU A 31 -25.69 -9.06 -5.48
C LEU A 31 -24.88 -7.88 -4.92
N TYR A 32 -24.78 -7.73 -3.59
CA TYR A 32 -23.98 -6.69 -2.97
C TYR A 32 -22.46 -6.89 -3.09
N THR A 33 -21.98 -8.06 -3.55
CA THR A 33 -20.54 -8.39 -3.57
C THR A 33 -19.67 -7.33 -4.27
N PRO A 34 -20.06 -6.70 -5.39
CA PRO A 34 -19.19 -5.70 -6.03
C PRO A 34 -19.08 -4.40 -5.25
N TRP A 35 -20.17 -3.95 -4.61
CA TRP A 35 -20.15 -2.80 -3.71
C TRP A 35 -19.35 -3.11 -2.44
N GLY A 36 -19.51 -4.33 -1.89
CA GLY A 36 -18.71 -4.82 -0.77
C GLY A 36 -17.23 -4.86 -1.10
N TYR A 37 -16.86 -5.29 -2.32
CA TYR A 37 -15.49 -5.30 -2.80
C TYR A 37 -14.88 -3.90 -2.89
N ALA A 38 -15.57 -2.96 -3.53
CA ALA A 38 -15.13 -1.56 -3.61
C ALA A 38 -15.00 -0.93 -2.22
N ARG A 39 -15.94 -1.23 -1.31
CA ARG A 39 -15.91 -0.77 0.08
C ARG A 39 -14.71 -1.34 0.85
N TRP A 40 -14.43 -2.63 0.69
CA TRP A 40 -13.27 -3.31 1.27
C TRP A 40 -11.95 -2.68 0.80
N LYS A 41 -11.80 -2.46 -0.51
CA LYS A 41 -10.60 -1.83 -1.08
C LYS A 41 -10.42 -0.39 -0.60
N ARG A 42 -11.49 0.40 -0.58
CA ARG A 42 -11.46 1.76 -0.01
C ARG A 42 -11.01 1.75 1.44
N MET A 43 -11.56 0.84 2.23
CA MET A 43 -11.23 0.73 3.65
C MET A 43 -9.74 0.40 3.86
N ILE A 44 -9.18 -0.54 3.09
CA ILE A 44 -7.75 -0.86 3.15
C ILE A 44 -6.92 0.37 2.76
N ALA A 45 -7.26 1.04 1.64
CA ALA A 45 -6.52 2.19 1.15
C ALA A 45 -6.49 3.33 2.19
N THR A 46 -7.63 3.71 2.76
CA THR A 46 -7.70 4.79 3.76
C THR A 46 -6.94 4.47 5.05
N ASN A 47 -6.77 3.19 5.37
CA ASN A 47 -5.98 2.74 6.53
C ASN A 47 -4.51 2.43 6.19
N THR A 48 -4.10 2.60 4.93
CA THR A 48 -2.73 2.40 4.47
C THR A 48 -2.07 3.76 4.30
N TYR A 49 -0.92 3.95 4.93
CA TYR A 49 -0.20 5.22 4.98
C TYR A 49 1.08 5.14 4.16
N PHE A 50 1.27 6.13 3.31
CA PHE A 50 2.52 6.40 2.60
C PHE A 50 3.02 7.77 3.08
N ASP A 51 4.22 7.81 3.67
CA ASP A 51 4.81 9.05 4.21
C ASP A 51 3.84 9.80 5.15
N ASN A 52 3.25 9.06 6.10
CA ASN A 52 2.27 9.56 7.09
C ASN A 52 0.99 10.19 6.49
N ARG A 53 0.69 9.95 5.21
CA ARG A 53 -0.59 10.32 4.58
C ARG A 53 -1.35 9.09 4.06
N PRO A 54 -2.68 9.02 4.22
CA PRO A 54 -3.45 7.85 3.79
C PRO A 54 -3.54 7.75 2.27
N LEU A 55 -3.52 6.52 1.74
CA LEU A 55 -3.87 6.28 0.34
C LEU A 55 -5.35 6.61 0.11
N GLN A 56 -5.66 7.01 -1.13
CA GLN A 56 -7.02 7.34 -1.54
C GLN A 56 -7.53 6.29 -2.53
N PHE A 57 -8.84 6.03 -2.48
CA PHE A 57 -9.50 5.11 -3.40
C PHE A 57 -10.82 5.70 -3.92
N ASP A 58 -10.83 6.08 -5.20
CA ASP A 58 -11.96 6.74 -5.85
C ASP A 58 -12.92 5.78 -6.58
N GLY A 59 -12.63 4.47 -6.58
CA GLY A 59 -13.45 3.46 -7.24
C GLY A 59 -14.85 3.34 -6.65
N SER A 60 -15.88 3.54 -7.47
CA SER A 60 -17.28 3.47 -7.02
C SER A 60 -17.80 2.03 -7.01
N GLY A 61 -18.79 1.75 -6.15
CA GLY A 61 -19.43 0.42 -6.12
C GLY A 61 -20.21 0.09 -7.40
N GLY A 62 -20.75 1.12 -8.07
CA GLY A 62 -21.40 0.94 -9.38
C GLY A 62 -20.41 0.55 -10.48
N GLN A 63 -19.21 1.15 -10.50
CA GLN A 63 -18.13 0.72 -11.41
C GLN A 63 -17.70 -0.72 -11.12
N ALA A 64 -17.52 -1.07 -9.85
CA ALA A 64 -17.23 -2.46 -9.49
C ALA A 64 -18.33 -3.42 -9.97
N PHE A 65 -19.62 -3.06 -9.82
CA PHE A 65 -20.73 -3.87 -10.32
C PHE A 65 -20.66 -4.11 -11.83
N VAL A 66 -20.36 -3.05 -12.61
CA VAL A 66 -20.16 -3.18 -14.06
C VAL A 66 -18.98 -4.10 -14.38
N GLU A 67 -17.86 -3.97 -13.67
CA GLU A 67 -16.72 -4.87 -13.85
C GLU A 67 -17.07 -6.33 -13.57
N PHE A 68 -17.79 -6.61 -12.47
CA PHE A 68 -18.25 -7.95 -12.14
C PHE A 68 -19.25 -8.50 -13.17
N LEU A 69 -20.14 -7.65 -13.70
CA LEU A 69 -21.09 -8.04 -14.76
C LEU A 69 -20.36 -8.40 -16.05
N ILE A 70 -19.37 -7.59 -16.46
CA ILE A 70 -18.51 -7.88 -17.62
C ILE A 70 -17.76 -9.18 -17.39
N ILE A 71 -17.10 -9.33 -16.24
CA ILE A 71 -16.38 -10.57 -15.89
C ILE A 71 -17.35 -11.77 -15.95
N GLY A 72 -18.54 -11.66 -15.36
CA GLY A 72 -19.54 -12.72 -15.36
C GLY A 72 -20.02 -13.08 -16.77
N ALA A 73 -20.34 -12.08 -17.60
CA ALA A 73 -20.77 -12.28 -18.98
C ALA A 73 -19.68 -12.92 -19.84
N LEU A 74 -18.45 -12.41 -19.78
CA LEU A 74 -17.32 -12.98 -20.51
C LEU A 74 -17.00 -14.40 -20.03
N SER A 75 -17.10 -14.64 -18.72
CA SER A 75 -16.92 -15.98 -18.16
C SER A 75 -18.00 -16.93 -18.67
N LEU A 76 -19.25 -16.50 -18.74
CA LEU A 76 -20.34 -17.33 -19.27
C LEU A 76 -20.13 -17.67 -20.75
N ILE A 77 -19.76 -16.69 -21.57
CA ILE A 77 -19.51 -16.87 -23.02
C ILE A 77 -18.30 -17.78 -23.27
N THR A 78 -17.25 -17.65 -22.44
CA THR A 78 -16.01 -18.44 -22.57
C THR A 78 -16.03 -19.74 -21.77
N LEU A 79 -17.19 -20.14 -21.21
CA LEU A 79 -17.34 -21.34 -20.37
C LEU A 79 -16.35 -21.38 -19.18
N GLY A 80 -16.11 -20.23 -18.56
CA GLY A 80 -15.21 -20.05 -17.42
C GLY A 80 -13.74 -19.89 -17.80
N LEU A 81 -13.37 -20.01 -19.08
CA LEU A 81 -11.98 -19.89 -19.50
C LEU A 81 -11.41 -18.49 -19.23
N TYR A 82 -12.24 -17.44 -19.32
CA TYR A 82 -11.85 -16.07 -19.01
C TYR A 82 -11.36 -15.86 -17.56
N THR A 83 -11.99 -16.52 -16.60
CA THR A 83 -11.55 -16.47 -15.19
C THR A 83 -10.35 -17.37 -14.95
N ILE A 84 -10.36 -18.58 -15.52
CA ILE A 84 -9.29 -19.55 -15.33
C ILE A 84 -7.97 -19.03 -15.91
N LEU A 85 -7.95 -18.51 -17.14
CA LEU A 85 -6.74 -18.00 -17.80
C LEU A 85 -6.25 -16.64 -17.26
N GLY A 86 -6.74 -16.19 -16.11
CA GLY A 86 -6.25 -14.99 -15.44
C GLY A 86 -6.73 -13.66 -16.03
N PHE A 87 -7.49 -13.65 -17.13
CA PHE A 87 -7.98 -12.41 -17.74
C PHE A 87 -8.92 -11.63 -16.81
N ALA A 88 -9.82 -12.32 -16.10
CA ALA A 88 -10.65 -11.69 -15.07
C ALA A 88 -9.81 -11.07 -13.95
N GLY A 89 -8.76 -11.77 -13.52
CA GLY A 89 -7.83 -11.31 -12.49
C GLY A 89 -7.09 -10.04 -12.92
N VAL A 90 -6.50 -10.02 -14.12
CA VAL A 90 -5.84 -8.81 -14.67
C VAL A 90 -6.82 -7.65 -14.78
N ARG A 91 -8.04 -7.90 -15.27
CA ARG A 91 -9.04 -6.86 -15.42
C ARG A 91 -9.37 -6.20 -14.08
N LEU A 92 -9.62 -7.03 -13.05
CA LEU A 92 -9.91 -6.54 -11.72
C LEU A 92 -8.71 -5.83 -11.09
N LEU A 93 -7.50 -6.38 -11.23
CA LEU A 93 -6.27 -5.74 -10.76
C LEU A 93 -6.03 -4.38 -11.42
N ARG A 94 -6.22 -4.27 -12.74
CA ARG A 94 -6.12 -2.99 -13.45
C ARG A 94 -7.13 -1.97 -12.94
N TRP A 95 -8.37 -2.40 -12.73
CA TRP A 95 -9.39 -1.55 -12.14
C TRP A 95 -8.99 -1.10 -10.73
N GLU A 96 -8.55 -2.00 -9.87
CA GLU A 96 -8.11 -1.68 -8.51
C GLU A 96 -6.95 -0.69 -8.49
N THR A 97 -5.90 -0.95 -9.28
CA THR A 97 -4.72 -0.08 -9.31
C THR A 97 -5.07 1.29 -9.86
N ALA A 98 -5.87 1.35 -10.93
CA ALA A 98 -6.27 2.61 -11.56
C ALA A 98 -7.08 3.52 -10.61
N HIS A 99 -7.79 2.93 -9.66
CA HIS A 99 -8.57 3.65 -8.65
C HIS A 99 -7.84 3.83 -7.32
N THR A 100 -6.59 3.36 -7.21
CA THR A 100 -5.75 3.57 -6.02
C THR A 100 -4.81 4.74 -6.28
N ILE A 101 -4.98 5.81 -5.50
CA ILE A 101 -4.27 7.07 -5.66
C ILE A 101 -3.36 7.28 -4.45
N LEU A 102 -2.08 7.58 -4.71
CA LEU A 102 -1.15 7.97 -3.67
C LEU A 102 -1.39 9.43 -3.23
N PRO A 103 -0.98 9.82 -2.01
CA PRO A 103 -1.07 11.20 -1.53
C PRO A 103 -0.38 12.24 -2.43
N THR A 104 0.53 11.78 -3.31
CA THR A 104 1.22 12.59 -4.31
C THR A 104 0.38 12.86 -5.57
N GLY A 105 -0.84 12.31 -5.66
CA GLY A 105 -1.79 12.49 -6.75
C GLY A 105 -1.63 11.49 -7.92
N GLN A 106 -0.70 10.55 -7.81
CA GLN A 106 -0.44 9.55 -8.85
C GLN A 106 -1.24 8.28 -8.60
N ARG A 107 -1.61 7.61 -9.69
CA ARG A 107 -2.34 6.33 -9.67
C ARG A 107 -1.38 5.17 -9.86
N LEU A 108 -1.74 4.03 -9.28
CA LEU A 108 -1.04 2.79 -9.55
C LEU A 108 -1.48 2.21 -10.90
N GLU A 109 -0.55 1.59 -11.61
CA GLU A 109 -0.81 0.96 -12.90
C GLU A 109 -0.34 -0.49 -12.91
N TYR A 110 -1.27 -1.42 -13.02
CA TYR A 110 -0.95 -2.84 -13.23
C TYR A 110 -0.62 -3.13 -14.71
N ARG A 111 0.62 -3.52 -14.99
CA ARG A 111 1.15 -3.81 -16.33
C ARG A 111 1.34 -5.31 -16.63
N GLY A 112 1.03 -6.19 -15.67
CA GLY A 112 1.19 -7.64 -15.86
C GLY A 112 0.25 -8.26 -16.88
N GLY A 113 0.68 -9.39 -17.46
CA GLY A 113 -0.07 -10.18 -18.44
C GLY A 113 -1.02 -11.20 -17.79
N ALA A 114 -2.09 -11.54 -18.50
CA ALA A 114 -3.08 -12.53 -18.02
C ALA A 114 -2.50 -13.95 -17.96
N ILE A 115 -1.73 -14.31 -18.98
CA ILE A 115 -1.07 -15.61 -19.08
C ILE A 115 -0.01 -15.78 -17.97
N ASP A 116 0.74 -14.73 -17.66
CA ASP A 116 1.73 -14.77 -16.56
C ASP A 116 1.04 -14.97 -15.20
N LEU A 117 -0.04 -14.22 -14.93
CA LEU A 117 -0.85 -14.44 -13.73
C LEU A 117 -1.47 -15.84 -13.68
N PHE A 118 -1.92 -16.37 -14.81
CA PHE A 118 -2.43 -17.73 -14.89
C PHE A 118 -1.35 -18.75 -14.51
N PHE A 119 -0.15 -18.65 -15.08
CA PHE A 119 0.95 -19.56 -14.77
C PHE A 119 1.36 -19.48 -13.29
N GLU A 120 1.41 -18.29 -12.71
CA GLU A 120 1.71 -18.14 -11.28
C GLU A 120 0.63 -18.77 -10.40
N ASN A 121 -0.65 -18.61 -10.75
CA ASN A 121 -1.76 -19.30 -10.06
C ASN A 121 -1.73 -20.82 -10.27
N PHE A 122 -1.40 -21.27 -11.48
CA PHE A 122 -1.30 -22.69 -11.81
C PHE A 122 -0.17 -23.37 -11.03
N VAL A 123 1.01 -22.75 -10.98
CA VAL A 123 2.14 -23.22 -10.16
C VAL A 123 1.75 -23.25 -8.68
N LEU A 124 1.11 -22.18 -8.17
CA LEU A 124 0.59 -22.17 -6.81
C LEU A 124 -0.35 -23.36 -6.57
N ALA A 125 -1.34 -23.58 -7.43
CA ALA A 125 -2.33 -24.65 -7.27
C ALA A 125 -1.71 -26.04 -7.38
N LEU A 126 -0.89 -26.30 -8.40
CA LEU A 126 -0.28 -27.60 -8.67
C LEU A 126 0.67 -28.02 -7.55
N PHE A 127 1.60 -27.15 -7.16
CA PHE A 127 2.56 -27.48 -6.10
C PHE A 127 1.89 -27.51 -4.72
N SER A 128 0.87 -26.68 -4.48
CA SER A 128 0.08 -26.80 -3.25
C SER A 128 -0.65 -28.13 -3.21
N ALA A 129 -1.27 -28.58 -4.29
CA ALA A 129 -1.91 -29.90 -4.33
C ALA A 129 -0.90 -31.05 -4.10
N LEU A 130 0.26 -31.00 -4.77
CA LEU A 130 1.30 -32.03 -4.64
C LEU A 130 1.89 -32.11 -3.23
N THR A 131 1.99 -30.98 -2.54
CA THR A 131 2.56 -30.88 -1.18
C THR A 131 1.49 -30.87 -0.08
N LEU A 132 0.25 -31.26 -0.39
CA LEU A 132 -0.88 -31.27 0.55
C LEU A 132 -1.10 -29.92 1.26
N GLY A 133 -0.94 -28.83 0.51
CA GLY A 133 -1.17 -27.45 0.94
C GLY A 133 0.06 -26.75 1.50
N ILE A 134 1.17 -27.46 1.77
CA ILE A 134 2.36 -26.84 2.38
C ILE A 134 2.96 -25.76 1.47
N TYR A 135 3.01 -25.96 0.15
CA TYR A 135 3.55 -24.96 -0.77
C TYR A 135 2.70 -23.68 -0.87
N PHE A 136 1.45 -23.68 -0.39
CA PHE A 136 0.57 -22.50 -0.43
C PHE A 136 1.25 -21.26 0.16
N PHE A 137 2.03 -21.41 1.23
CA PHE A 137 2.69 -20.28 1.88
C PHE A 137 3.73 -19.62 0.96
N TRP A 138 4.56 -20.40 0.26
CA TRP A 138 5.53 -19.87 -0.68
C TRP A 138 4.87 -19.39 -1.96
N GLY A 139 3.94 -20.16 -2.51
CA GLY A 139 3.20 -19.80 -3.71
C GLY A 139 2.40 -18.50 -3.55
N TYR A 140 1.78 -18.28 -2.39
CA TYR A 140 1.06 -17.03 -2.10
C TYR A 140 1.99 -15.82 -2.14
N THR A 141 3.14 -15.91 -1.47
CA THR A 141 4.13 -14.80 -1.47
C THR A 141 4.75 -14.56 -2.84
N ARG A 142 4.95 -15.62 -3.64
CA ARG A 142 5.42 -15.54 -5.01
C ARG A 142 4.39 -14.86 -5.92
N LEU A 143 3.14 -15.28 -5.87
CA LEU A 143 2.04 -14.65 -6.61
C LEU A 143 1.86 -13.19 -6.21
N ARG A 144 1.92 -12.90 -4.91
CA ARG A 144 1.82 -11.52 -4.40
C ARG A 144 2.99 -10.65 -4.86
N ARG A 145 4.21 -11.17 -4.83
CA ARG A 145 5.40 -10.50 -5.38
C ARG A 145 5.23 -10.22 -6.86
N HIS A 146 4.73 -11.17 -7.63
CA HIS A 146 4.47 -11.00 -9.06
C HIS A 146 3.46 -9.88 -9.32
N ILE A 147 2.35 -9.86 -8.58
CA ILE A 147 1.33 -8.78 -8.71
C ILE A 147 1.93 -7.41 -8.37
N ILE A 148 2.66 -7.31 -7.25
CA ILE A 148 3.23 -6.04 -6.77
C ILE A 148 4.32 -5.55 -7.73
N THR A 149 5.24 -6.41 -8.16
CA THR A 149 6.35 -6.02 -9.06
C THR A 149 5.84 -5.59 -10.44
N ASN A 150 4.71 -6.15 -10.89
CA ASN A 150 4.03 -5.75 -12.12
C ASN A 150 3.07 -4.56 -11.92
N THR A 151 2.98 -4.01 -10.71
CA THR A 151 2.30 -2.75 -10.44
C THR A 151 3.35 -1.63 -10.44
N THR A 152 3.07 -0.56 -11.17
CA THR A 152 4.00 0.56 -11.35
C THR A 152 3.41 1.86 -10.82
N LEU A 153 4.29 2.74 -10.34
CA LEU A 153 4.00 4.12 -9.99
C LEU A 153 4.94 5.00 -10.83
N ASP A 154 4.40 5.87 -11.68
CA ASP A 154 5.19 6.67 -12.64
C ASP A 154 6.16 5.82 -13.51
N GLY A 155 5.77 4.58 -13.83
CA GLY A 155 6.61 3.64 -14.60
C GLY A 155 7.67 2.90 -13.80
N GLU A 156 7.88 3.22 -12.51
CA GLU A 156 8.75 2.47 -11.61
C GLU A 156 7.96 1.35 -10.91
N PRO A 157 8.45 0.09 -10.91
CA PRO A 157 7.76 -1.02 -10.27
C PRO A 157 7.76 -0.90 -8.74
N LEU A 158 6.66 -1.35 -8.11
CA LEU A 158 6.63 -1.56 -6.67
C LEU A 158 7.52 -2.76 -6.28
N GLY A 159 8.00 -2.78 -5.05
CA GLY A 159 8.77 -3.90 -4.51
C GLY A 159 7.99 -4.71 -3.47
N PHE A 160 8.36 -5.96 -3.26
CA PHE A 160 7.80 -6.79 -2.19
C PHE A 160 8.87 -7.64 -1.52
N THR A 161 9.06 -7.45 -0.21
CA THR A 161 10.10 -8.10 0.60
C THR A 161 9.61 -9.31 1.39
N GLY A 162 8.30 -9.55 1.40
CA GLY A 162 7.70 -10.65 2.15
C GLY A 162 8.20 -12.01 1.68
N SER A 163 8.44 -12.91 2.63
CA SER A 163 8.85 -14.30 2.39
C SER A 163 7.79 -15.32 2.81
N GLY A 164 7.80 -16.50 2.16
CA GLY A 164 6.89 -17.60 2.47
C GLY A 164 7.00 -18.07 3.93
N VAL A 165 8.20 -18.05 4.51
CA VAL A 165 8.41 -18.40 5.93
C VAL A 165 7.78 -17.38 6.86
N GLN A 166 7.92 -16.07 6.58
CA GLN A 166 7.24 -15.05 7.38
C GLN A 166 5.72 -15.20 7.30
N PHE A 167 5.19 -15.48 6.11
CA PHE A 167 3.76 -15.71 5.93
C PHE A 167 3.28 -16.97 6.65
N LEU A 168 4.07 -18.06 6.62
CA LEU A 168 3.81 -19.27 7.39
C LEU A 168 3.75 -18.98 8.89
N VAL A 169 4.68 -18.20 9.44
CA VAL A 169 4.66 -17.79 10.85
C VAL A 169 3.39 -17.01 11.17
N VAL A 170 3.00 -16.06 10.32
CA VAL A 170 1.74 -15.31 10.49
C VAL A 170 0.54 -16.25 10.46
N ALA A 171 0.50 -17.21 9.53
CA ALA A 171 -0.59 -18.17 9.41
C ALA A 171 -0.67 -19.12 10.61
N LEU A 172 0.46 -19.63 11.10
CA LEU A 172 0.52 -20.48 12.29
C LEU A 172 0.07 -19.73 13.53
N LEU A 173 0.50 -18.47 13.71
CA LEU A 173 0.04 -17.64 14.81
C LEU A 173 -1.46 -17.35 14.71
N ASN A 174 -1.97 -17.02 13.52
CA ASN A 174 -3.40 -16.84 13.30
C ASN A 174 -4.18 -18.12 13.62
N GLY A 175 -3.71 -19.29 13.17
CA GLY A 175 -4.32 -20.58 13.44
C GLY A 175 -4.32 -20.92 14.94
N LEU A 176 -3.18 -20.75 15.61
CA LEU A 176 -3.03 -21.00 17.05
C LEU A 176 -3.93 -20.09 17.88
N LEU A 177 -3.90 -18.78 17.63
CA LEU A 177 -4.72 -17.81 18.37
C LEU A 177 -6.21 -18.07 18.09
N SER A 178 -6.57 -18.46 16.88
CA SER A 178 -7.94 -18.86 16.56
C SER A 178 -8.34 -20.13 17.30
N ALA A 179 -7.48 -21.14 17.38
CA ALA A 179 -7.78 -22.37 18.11
C ALA A 179 -8.00 -22.11 19.62
N ILE A 180 -7.11 -21.33 20.25
CA ILE A 180 -7.22 -20.97 21.68
C ILE A 180 -8.49 -20.17 21.97
N THR A 181 -8.87 -19.29 21.06
CA THR A 181 -10.07 -18.44 21.21
C THR A 181 -11.33 -19.06 20.60
N LEU A 182 -11.31 -20.35 20.24
CA LEU A 182 -12.45 -21.04 19.60
C LEU A 182 -13.01 -20.30 18.37
N GLY A 183 -12.14 -19.70 17.58
CA GLY A 183 -12.45 -18.98 16.35
C GLY A 183 -12.80 -17.50 16.54
N PHE A 184 -13.05 -17.03 17.77
CA PHE A 184 -13.39 -15.63 18.02
C PHE A 184 -12.31 -14.65 17.53
N TYR A 185 -11.03 -14.99 17.67
CA TYR A 185 -9.93 -14.16 17.15
C TYR A 185 -10.03 -13.89 15.65
N ALA A 186 -10.34 -14.92 14.86
CA ALA A 186 -10.50 -14.80 13.42
C ALA A 186 -11.79 -14.04 13.06
N ILE A 187 -12.91 -14.39 13.72
CA ILE A 187 -14.23 -13.80 13.44
C ILE A 187 -14.23 -12.30 13.75
N LEU A 188 -13.59 -11.88 14.85
CA LEU A 188 -13.46 -10.47 15.23
C LEU A 188 -12.46 -9.69 14.34
N GLY A 189 -11.90 -10.30 13.30
CA GLY A 189 -11.05 -9.63 12.31
C GLY A 189 -9.60 -9.39 12.75
N PHE A 190 -9.17 -9.87 13.93
CA PHE A 190 -7.77 -9.72 14.35
C PHE A 190 -6.79 -10.45 13.41
N ALA A 191 -7.15 -11.65 12.96
CA ALA A 191 -6.36 -12.39 11.97
C ALA A 191 -6.23 -11.59 10.65
N SER A 192 -7.33 -10.97 10.21
CA SER A 192 -7.37 -10.13 9.00
C SER A 192 -6.51 -8.88 9.15
N VAL A 193 -6.56 -8.19 10.30
CA VAL A 193 -5.68 -7.04 10.60
C VAL A 193 -4.21 -7.47 10.49
N ARG A 194 -3.84 -8.58 11.14
CA ARG A 194 -2.46 -9.06 11.16
C ARG A 194 -1.97 -9.42 9.77
N GLN A 195 -2.81 -10.08 8.98
CA GLN A 195 -2.47 -10.46 7.62
C GLN A 195 -2.31 -9.23 6.71
N LEU A 196 -3.27 -8.29 6.73
CA LEU A 196 -3.17 -7.05 5.97
C LEU A 196 -1.94 -6.24 6.36
N ARG A 197 -1.67 -6.14 7.66
CA ARG A 197 -0.48 -5.48 8.20
C ARG A 197 0.79 -6.08 7.61
N TRP A 198 0.93 -7.39 7.69
CA TRP A 198 2.10 -8.08 7.14
C TRP A 198 2.23 -7.85 5.63
N GLU A 199 1.14 -7.94 4.85
CA GLU A 199 1.20 -7.72 3.40
C GLU A 199 1.60 -6.29 3.02
N ILE A 200 1.04 -5.31 3.71
CA ILE A 200 1.23 -3.88 3.42
C ILE A 200 2.62 -3.43 3.87
N GLU A 201 3.07 -3.82 5.07
CA GLU A 201 4.39 -3.47 5.60
C GLU A 201 5.54 -4.08 4.78
N ASN A 202 5.29 -5.19 4.08
CA ASN A 202 6.25 -5.79 3.15
C ASN A 202 6.13 -5.25 1.71
N THR A 203 5.22 -4.30 1.45
CA THR A 203 5.09 -3.65 0.15
C THR A 203 5.91 -2.36 0.13
N LEU A 204 6.83 -2.30 -0.82
CA LEU A 204 7.74 -1.17 -1.05
C LEU A 204 7.21 -0.29 -2.18
N VAL A 205 7.15 1.00 -1.93
CA VAL A 205 6.74 1.99 -2.93
C VAL A 205 7.96 2.84 -3.33
N PRO A 206 8.25 3.00 -4.63
CA PRO A 206 9.32 3.87 -5.10
C PRO A 206 8.94 5.33 -4.83
N MET A 207 9.94 6.15 -4.53
CA MET A 207 9.71 7.59 -4.38
C MET A 207 9.31 8.20 -5.72
N PRO A 208 8.14 8.87 -5.82
CA PRO A 208 7.71 9.48 -7.07
C PRO A 208 8.73 10.52 -7.57
N GLN A 209 9.02 10.51 -8.87
CA GLN A 209 10.07 11.38 -9.43
C GLN A 209 9.74 12.87 -9.29
N ARG A 210 8.47 13.24 -9.14
CA ARG A 210 8.04 14.64 -8.99
C ARG A 210 8.56 15.32 -7.72
N SER A 211 8.95 14.57 -6.69
CA SER A 211 9.65 15.10 -5.51
C SER A 211 11.18 15.21 -5.68
N ARG A 212 11.74 14.76 -6.82
CA ARG A 212 13.15 15.02 -7.19
C ARG A 212 13.35 16.30 -7.98
N ALA A 213 12.30 16.96 -8.47
CA ALA A 213 12.45 18.32 -8.95
C ALA A 213 12.97 19.16 -7.77
N PRO A 214 14.11 19.87 -7.90
CA PRO A 214 14.52 20.79 -6.85
C PRO A 214 13.32 21.68 -6.57
N MET A 215 13.01 21.90 -5.28
CA MET A 215 12.01 22.91 -4.92
C MET A 215 12.28 24.13 -5.79
N PRO A 216 11.27 24.74 -6.43
CA PRO A 216 11.50 25.98 -7.15
C PRO A 216 12.24 26.87 -6.17
N VAL A 217 13.51 27.18 -6.47
CA VAL A 217 14.25 28.19 -5.76
C VAL A 217 13.32 29.37 -5.92
N ILE A 218 12.62 29.75 -4.85
CA ILE A 218 11.86 30.98 -4.83
C ILE A 218 12.98 32.00 -4.89
N SER A 219 13.38 32.36 -6.12
CA SER A 219 14.15 33.55 -6.37
C SER A 219 13.36 34.63 -5.64
N PRO A 220 13.93 35.29 -4.62
CA PRO A 220 13.25 36.42 -4.03
C PRO A 220 12.85 37.33 -5.20
N PRO A 221 11.64 37.90 -5.19
CA PRO A 221 11.18 38.72 -6.30
C PRO A 221 12.22 39.80 -6.56
N LEU A 222 12.51 40.13 -7.83
CA LEU A 222 13.54 41.11 -8.21
C LEU A 222 13.39 42.46 -7.46
N SER A 223 12.20 42.76 -6.94
CA SER A 223 11.90 43.88 -6.06
C SER A 223 12.62 43.83 -4.69
N ALA A 224 13.00 42.66 -4.18
CA ALA A 224 13.78 42.50 -2.96
C ALA A 224 15.29 42.76 -3.18
N LEU A 225 15.77 42.68 -4.42
CA LEU A 225 17.15 43.05 -4.80
C LEU A 225 17.29 44.54 -5.18
N SER A 226 16.18 45.26 -5.38
CA SER A 226 16.19 46.71 -5.66
C SER A 226 15.93 47.59 -4.42
N GLY A 227 15.72 46.98 -3.25
CA GLY A 227 15.70 47.68 -1.96
C GLY A 227 17.14 47.97 -1.54
N GLY A 228 17.50 49.26 -1.52
CA GLY A 228 18.88 49.73 -1.43
C GLY A 228 19.75 49.06 -0.38
N ILE A 229 21.02 48.88 -0.75
CA ILE A 229 22.13 48.54 0.14
C ILE A 229 22.08 49.54 1.33
N PRO A 230 21.82 49.10 2.57
CA PRO A 230 22.04 49.97 3.71
C PRO A 230 23.54 50.17 3.86
N ASP A 231 23.99 51.43 3.88
CA ASP A 231 25.35 51.87 4.17
C ASP A 231 26.00 51.03 5.29
N LEU A 232 26.89 50.11 4.92
CA LEU A 232 27.75 49.39 5.86
C LEU A 232 28.93 50.24 6.34
N GLU A 233 28.96 51.54 6.03
CA GLU A 233 30.10 52.43 6.26
C GLU A 233 30.08 53.15 7.64
N LYS A 234 29.07 52.94 8.49
CA LYS A 234 28.98 53.61 9.82
C LYS A 234 29.31 52.75 11.03
N ARG A 235 29.93 51.58 10.88
CA ARG A 235 30.32 50.71 12.02
C ARG A 235 31.80 50.46 12.20
N VAL A 236 32.65 51.42 11.83
CA VAL A 236 34.06 51.46 12.27
C VAL A 236 34.22 52.58 13.29
N ARG A 237 34.25 52.23 14.59
CA ARG A 237 34.85 53.07 15.64
C ARG A 237 36.18 52.43 16.06
N PRO A 238 37.32 53.15 16.01
CA PRO A 238 38.61 52.63 16.46
C PRO A 238 38.95 53.15 17.85
N THR A 239 39.12 52.25 18.82
CA THR A 239 39.90 52.45 20.06
C THR A 239 39.98 51.06 20.70
N GLY A 240 41.12 50.38 20.81
CA GLY A 240 42.43 50.87 21.22
C GLY A 240 42.57 50.66 22.73
N GLN A 241 42.79 49.42 23.17
CA GLN A 241 43.57 49.15 24.39
C GLN A 241 44.01 47.69 24.50
N VAL A 242 45.33 47.55 24.58
CA VAL A 242 46.14 46.38 24.97
C VAL A 242 46.06 46.19 26.49
N TYR A 243 46.15 44.94 26.97
CA TYR A 243 46.81 44.41 28.20
C TYR A 243 46.21 43.02 28.46
N SER A 244 46.87 41.88 28.18
CA SER A 244 48.07 41.28 28.82
C SER A 244 47.85 40.81 30.26
N ALA A 245 47.85 39.47 30.41
CA ALA A 245 48.33 38.61 31.51
C ALA A 245 47.80 38.79 32.95
N ALA A 246 47.34 37.68 33.54
CA ALA A 246 47.98 36.97 34.68
C ALA A 246 46.95 36.24 35.58
N GLU A 247 47.02 34.91 35.52
CA GLU A 247 47.02 33.90 36.62
C GLU A 247 46.07 33.92 37.85
N PRO A 248 45.94 32.76 38.53
CA PRO A 248 44.77 32.35 39.31
C PRO A 248 44.93 32.55 40.83
N SER A 249 43.84 32.43 41.57
CA SER A 249 43.88 32.22 43.02
C SER A 249 42.62 31.49 43.52
N ASP A 250 42.84 30.23 43.89
CA ASP A 250 42.41 29.54 45.10
C ASP A 250 41.46 30.29 46.08
N GLU A 251 40.39 29.62 46.53
CA GLU A 251 40.14 29.28 47.95
C GLU A 251 38.65 28.98 48.22
N ARG A 252 38.44 27.77 48.76
CA ARG A 252 37.42 27.30 49.74
C ARG A 252 35.98 27.03 49.30
#